data_AF-A0AAU6CCV7-F1
#
_entry.id   AF-A0AAU6CCV7-F1
#
_cell.length_a   1.000
_cell.length_b   1.000
_cell.length_c   1.000
_cell.angle_alpha   90.00
_cell.angle_beta   90.00
_cell.angle_gamma   90.00
#
_symmetry.space_group_name_H-M   'P 1'
#
loop_
_entity.id
_entity.type
_entity.pdbx_description
1 polymer ?
#
loop_
_entity_poly.entity_id
_entity_poly.type
_entity_poly.pdbx_seq_one_letter_code
_entity_poly.pdbx_strand_id
1 'polypeptide(L)'
;MGKRRVAAEIRRDAEFAAFAAGAAGRLLHAATLLTGDPEQAEKLLTATLARTYADWLRMRADDPYDQARAELVRRFAYRPWWRRPRGGVLRRLTPRERLVVTLRYFEGVAEEQTAAQLGLAPERVRAIGARASSTLRSHRYEPAAPADAAPPSGAAPRTVAEARDRADGAAARRAAQ
;
A
#
# COMPACT_ATOMS: atom_id res chain seq x y z
N MET A 1 37.15 -5.24 19.41
CA MET A 1 36.32 -4.20 18.76
C MET A 1 34.90 -4.64 18.34
N GLY A 2 34.63 -5.90 17.98
CA GLY A 2 33.33 -6.31 17.37
C GLY A 2 32.07 -6.32 18.26
N LYS A 3 32.20 -6.59 19.57
CA LYS A 3 31.03 -6.73 20.47
C LYS A 3 30.17 -5.47 20.57
N ARG A 4 30.79 -4.28 20.56
CA ARG A 4 30.08 -2.98 20.63
C ARG A 4 29.28 -2.67 19.37
N ARG A 5 29.78 -3.08 18.19
CA ARG A 5 29.11 -2.87 16.91
C ARG A 5 27.89 -3.78 16.77
N VAL A 6 28.03 -5.06 17.12
CA VAL A 6 26.92 -6.04 17.10
C VAL A 6 25.80 -5.63 18.06
N ALA A 7 26.14 -5.19 19.28
CA ALA A 7 25.14 -4.69 20.23
C ALA A 7 24.41 -3.43 19.72
N ALA A 8 25.13 -2.53 19.02
CA ALA A 8 24.52 -1.35 18.41
C ALA A 8 23.60 -1.71 17.23
N GLU A 9 23.96 -2.71 16.42
CA GLU A 9 23.12 -3.24 15.34
C GLU A 9 21.84 -3.89 15.89
N ILE A 10 21.95 -4.74 16.92
CA ILE A 10 20.79 -5.36 17.59
C ILE A 10 19.85 -4.30 18.16
N ARG A 11 20.39 -3.27 18.83
CA ARG A 11 19.59 -2.17 19.37
C ARG A 11 18.88 -1.39 18.27
N ARG A 12 19.59 -1.06 17.18
CA ARG A 12 19.01 -0.38 16.01
C ARG A 12 17.83 -1.18 15.45
N ASP A 13 18.00 -2.48 15.31
CA ASP A 13 17.00 -3.36 14.71
C ASP A 13 15.75 -3.44 15.61
N ALA A 14 15.94 -3.52 16.93
CA ALA A 14 14.85 -3.48 17.89
C ALA A 14 14.10 -2.13 17.89
N GLU A 15 14.84 -1.01 17.88
CA GLU A 15 14.26 0.35 17.81
C GLU A 15 13.45 0.54 16.52
N PHE A 16 14.00 0.11 15.38
CA PHE A 16 13.29 0.16 14.11
C PHE A 16 12.08 -0.77 14.06
N ALA A 17 12.19 -1.98 14.61
CA ALA A 17 11.06 -2.92 14.66
C ALA A 17 9.90 -2.36 15.48
N ALA A 18 10.18 -1.72 16.62
CA ALA A 18 9.17 -1.04 17.43
C ALA A 18 8.50 0.12 16.65
N PHE A 19 9.29 0.94 15.95
CA PHE A 19 8.75 1.97 15.06
C PHE A 19 7.87 1.39 13.96
N ALA A 20 8.36 0.37 13.24
CA ALA A 20 7.64 -0.26 12.15
C ALA A 20 6.32 -0.87 12.65
N ALA A 21 6.32 -1.52 13.81
CA ALA A 21 5.10 -2.07 14.42
C ALA A 21 4.04 -0.98 14.68
N GLY A 22 4.45 0.22 15.09
CA GLY A 22 3.53 1.34 15.32
C GLY A 22 3.13 2.11 14.05
N ALA A 23 4.04 2.26 13.07
CA ALA A 23 3.86 3.15 11.93
C ALA A 23 3.43 2.45 10.63
N ALA A 24 3.76 1.17 10.45
CA ALA A 24 3.58 0.48 9.17
C ALA A 24 2.12 0.44 8.71
N GLY A 25 1.17 0.23 9.64
CA GLY A 25 -0.25 0.22 9.29
C GLY A 25 -0.75 1.55 8.74
N ARG A 26 -0.36 2.67 9.36
CA ARG A 26 -0.74 4.01 8.90
C ARG A 26 -0.08 4.35 7.55
N LEU A 27 1.22 4.02 7.40
CA LEU A 27 1.94 4.21 6.13
C LEU A 27 1.37 3.31 5.01
N LEU A 28 0.93 2.10 5.32
CA LEU A 28 0.26 1.21 4.36
C LEU A 28 -1.06 1.79 3.89
N HIS A 29 -1.85 2.37 4.81
CA HIS A 29 -3.10 3.02 4.45
C HIS A 29 -2.86 4.24 3.55
N ALA A 30 -1.87 5.08 3.89
CA ALA A 30 -1.46 6.19 3.04
C ALA A 30 -1.03 5.70 1.64
N ALA A 31 -0.20 4.66 1.57
CA ALA A 31 0.22 4.05 0.32
C ALA A 31 -0.98 3.54 -0.50
N THR A 32 -1.96 2.91 0.15
CA THR A 32 -3.19 2.41 -0.48
C THR A 32 -4.03 3.54 -1.07
N LEU A 33 -4.16 4.66 -0.38
CA LEU A 33 -4.83 5.86 -0.90
C LEU A 33 -4.10 6.45 -2.11
N LEU A 34 -2.76 6.45 -2.11
CA LEU A 34 -1.95 6.98 -3.20
C LEU A 34 -1.99 6.08 -4.46
N THR A 35 -1.88 4.76 -4.29
CA THR A 35 -1.80 3.82 -5.42
C THR A 35 -3.17 3.38 -5.93
N GLY A 36 -4.15 3.19 -5.04
CA GLY A 36 -5.43 2.53 -5.35
C GLY A 36 -5.27 1.08 -5.82
N ASP A 37 -4.18 0.43 -5.41
CA ASP A 37 -3.84 -0.96 -5.71
C ASP A 37 -3.06 -1.55 -4.51
N PRO A 38 -3.57 -2.60 -3.83
CA PRO A 38 -2.96 -3.14 -2.61
C PRO A 38 -1.55 -3.68 -2.85
N GLU A 39 -1.31 -4.39 -3.96
CA GLU A 39 0.01 -4.96 -4.26
C GLU A 39 1.06 -3.86 -4.44
N GLN A 40 0.65 -2.73 -5.05
CA GLN A 40 1.54 -1.60 -5.28
C GLN A 40 1.74 -0.79 -4.00
N ALA A 41 0.74 -0.72 -3.13
CA ALA A 41 0.84 -0.08 -1.82
C ALA A 41 1.86 -0.80 -0.93
N GLU A 42 1.80 -2.13 -0.87
CA GLU A 42 2.75 -2.95 -0.11
C GLU A 42 4.18 -2.80 -0.63
N LYS A 43 4.38 -2.82 -1.95
CA LYS A 43 5.70 -2.59 -2.57
C LYS A 43 6.23 -1.19 -2.25
N LEU A 44 5.38 -0.17 -2.31
CA LEU A 44 5.75 1.20 -1.96
C LEU A 44 6.14 1.32 -0.48
N LEU A 45 5.36 0.71 0.42
CA LEU A 45 5.65 0.67 1.85
C LEU A 45 6.97 -0.04 2.13
N THR A 46 7.16 -1.24 1.58
CA THR A 46 8.36 -2.06 1.77
C THR A 46 9.61 -1.27 1.37
N ALA A 47 9.56 -0.63 0.20
CA ALA A 47 10.67 0.15 -0.31
C ALA A 47 10.93 1.42 0.54
N THR A 48 9.89 1.99 1.14
CA THR A 48 9.97 3.14 2.04
C THR A 48 10.59 2.76 3.38
N LEU A 49 10.11 1.67 4.00
CA LEU A 49 10.65 1.14 5.25
C LEU A 49 12.10 0.69 5.10
N ALA A 50 12.44 0.03 3.99
CA ALA A 50 13.83 -0.36 3.69
C ALA A 50 14.75 0.86 3.61
N ARG A 51 14.30 1.96 3.00
CA ARG A 51 15.10 3.19 2.92
C ARG A 51 15.18 3.91 4.26
N THR A 52 14.08 3.96 5.00
CA THR A 52 14.02 4.53 6.35
C THR A 52 14.97 3.79 7.30
N TYR A 53 15.02 2.46 7.22
CA TYR A 53 15.95 1.64 7.98
C TYR A 53 17.42 1.92 7.61
N ALA A 54 17.72 2.05 6.31
CA ALA A 54 19.07 2.36 5.84
C ALA A 54 19.58 3.72 6.35
N ASP A 55 18.69 4.70 6.50
CA ASP A 55 18.99 6.04 6.98
C ASP A 55 18.71 6.23 8.49
N TRP A 56 18.27 5.19 9.21
CA TRP A 56 17.76 5.26 10.59
C TRP A 56 18.71 5.93 11.58
N LEU A 57 20.02 5.67 11.46
CA LEU A 57 21.03 6.27 12.35
C LEU A 57 21.21 7.77 12.12
N ARG A 58 20.89 8.27 10.92
CA ARG A 58 20.97 9.70 10.56
C ARG A 58 19.69 10.46 10.92
N MET A 59 18.54 9.77 10.98
CA MET A 59 17.22 10.39 11.19
C MET A 59 16.91 10.77 12.64
N ARG A 60 17.70 10.33 13.63
CA ARG A 60 17.42 10.51 15.08
C ARG A 60 17.27 11.97 15.57
N ALA A 61 17.52 12.97 14.72
CA ALA A 61 17.29 14.38 15.05
C ALA A 61 15.84 14.84 14.80
N ASP A 62 15.10 14.15 13.92
CA ASP A 62 13.73 14.51 13.51
C ASP A 62 12.72 13.42 13.90
N ASP A 63 11.42 13.70 13.73
CA ASP A 63 10.36 12.69 13.83
C ASP A 63 10.54 11.60 12.74
N PRO A 64 10.79 10.33 13.11
CA PRO A 64 10.96 9.23 12.16
C PRO A 64 9.74 8.98 11.27
N TYR A 65 8.53 9.25 11.78
CA TYR A 65 7.30 9.07 11.01
C TYR A 65 7.19 10.10 9.88
N ASP A 66 7.58 11.35 10.16
CA ASP A 66 7.60 12.43 9.17
C ASP A 66 8.58 12.15 8.04
N GLN A 67 9.77 11.64 8.38
CA GLN A 67 10.77 11.24 7.39
C GLN A 67 10.31 10.05 6.55
N ALA A 68 9.72 9.03 7.18
CA ALA A 68 9.14 7.89 6.47
C ALA A 68 8.00 8.31 5.53
N ARG A 69 7.11 9.21 5.98
CA ARG A 69 6.04 9.77 5.15
C ARG A 69 6.60 10.58 3.98
N ALA A 70 7.61 11.42 4.21
CA ALA A 70 8.26 12.19 3.15
C ALA A 70 8.95 11.27 2.11
N GLU A 71 9.58 10.18 2.53
CA GLU A 71 10.12 9.14 1.64
C GLU A 71 9.01 8.46 0.82
N LEU A 72 7.89 8.09 1.45
CA LEU A 72 6.72 7.50 0.78
C LEU A 72 6.23 8.42 -0.36
N VAL A 73 6.02 9.70 -0.04
CA VAL A 73 5.57 10.74 -0.98
C VAL A 73 6.55 10.91 -2.12
N ARG A 74 7.83 11.06 -1.80
CA ARG A 74 8.91 11.22 -2.79
C ARG A 74 8.93 10.04 -3.76
N ARG A 75 8.90 8.80 -3.25
CA ARG A 75 8.87 7.59 -4.08
C ARG A 75 7.65 7.52 -4.99
N PHE A 76 6.49 7.89 -4.47
CA PHE A 76 5.27 7.92 -5.28
C PHE A 76 5.37 8.98 -6.39
N ALA A 77 5.85 10.18 -6.08
CA ALA A 77 5.94 11.31 -7.00
C ALA A 77 6.95 11.10 -8.14
N TYR A 78 8.12 10.51 -7.87
CA TYR A 78 9.22 10.40 -8.84
C TYR A 78 9.24 9.10 -9.66
N ARG A 79 8.29 8.18 -9.48
CA ARG A 79 8.25 6.90 -10.21
C ARG A 79 7.02 6.81 -11.14
N PRO A 80 6.98 7.52 -12.28
CA PRO A 80 5.75 7.78 -13.05
C PRO A 80 5.21 6.61 -13.91
N TRP A 81 5.48 5.35 -13.55
CA TRP A 81 4.99 4.14 -14.24
C TRP A 81 3.83 3.45 -13.52
N TRP A 82 3.27 4.10 -12.47
CA TRP A 82 2.09 3.59 -11.76
C TRP A 82 0.90 3.45 -12.72
N ARG A 83 0.42 2.21 -12.84
CA ARG A 83 -0.80 1.85 -13.58
C ARG A 83 -1.98 2.71 -13.10
N ARG A 84 -3.00 2.87 -13.95
CA ARG A 84 -4.27 3.46 -13.49
C ARG A 84 -4.75 2.70 -12.24
N PRO A 85 -5.27 3.39 -11.22
CA PRO A 85 -5.73 2.74 -9.99
C PRO A 85 -6.74 1.64 -10.34
N ARG A 86 -6.55 0.44 -9.79
CA ARG A 86 -7.45 -0.71 -10.02
C ARG A 86 -8.77 -0.53 -9.28
N GLY A 87 -8.79 0.24 -8.18
CA GLY A 87 -9.98 0.53 -7.40
C GLY A 87 -9.77 1.65 -6.37
N GLY A 88 -10.67 1.73 -5.39
CA GLY A 88 -10.59 2.64 -4.26
C GLY A 88 -11.28 4.00 -4.45
N VAL A 89 -11.54 4.67 -3.31
CA VAL A 89 -12.28 5.94 -3.25
C VAL A 89 -11.61 7.09 -4.02
N LEU A 90 -10.28 7.06 -4.14
CA LEU A 90 -9.50 8.11 -4.82
C LEU A 90 -9.20 7.79 -6.30
N ARG A 91 -9.76 6.71 -6.88
CA ARG A 91 -9.47 6.27 -8.26
C ARG A 91 -9.64 7.36 -9.32
N ARG A 92 -10.61 8.26 -9.13
CA ARG A 92 -10.96 9.33 -10.09
C ARG A 92 -10.01 10.52 -10.05
N LEU A 93 -9.23 10.65 -8.98
CA LEU A 93 -8.28 11.73 -8.81
C LEU A 93 -7.02 11.45 -9.62
N THR A 94 -6.42 12.50 -10.17
CA THR A 94 -5.06 12.44 -10.73
C THR A 94 -4.05 12.07 -9.62
N PRO A 95 -2.86 11.52 -9.95
CA PRO A 95 -1.85 11.20 -8.95
C PRO A 95 -1.49 12.38 -8.03
N ARG A 96 -1.51 13.61 -8.58
CA ARG A 96 -1.20 14.83 -7.83
C ARG A 96 -2.33 15.24 -6.88
N GLU A 97 -3.58 15.10 -7.30
CA GLU A 97 -4.75 15.31 -6.44
C GLU A 97 -4.79 14.27 -5.31
N ARG A 98 -4.44 13.00 -5.58
CA ARG A 98 -4.33 11.96 -4.54
C ARG A 98 -3.27 12.31 -3.51
N LEU A 99 -2.08 12.72 -3.95
CA LEU A 99 -1.02 13.18 -3.05
C LEU A 99 -1.50 14.29 -2.11
N VAL A 100 -2.11 15.34 -2.67
CA VAL A 100 -2.60 16.46 -1.88
C VAL A 100 -3.70 16.03 -0.91
N VAL A 101 -4.66 15.20 -1.36
CA VAL A 101 -5.75 14.74 -0.49
C VAL A 101 -5.25 13.85 0.63
N THR A 102 -4.37 12.89 0.34
CA THR A 102 -3.79 12.00 1.36
C THR A 102 -2.99 12.80 2.39
N LEU A 103 -2.16 13.75 1.95
CA LEU A 103 -1.37 14.54 2.89
C LEU A 103 -2.20 15.50 3.73
N ARG A 104 -3.15 16.21 3.12
CA ARG A 104 -3.94 17.25 3.81
C ARG A 104 -5.01 16.66 4.73
N TYR A 105 -5.71 15.61 4.29
CA TYR A 105 -6.89 15.12 5.00
C TYR A 105 -6.65 13.81 5.76
N PHE A 106 -5.84 12.88 5.23
CA PHE A 106 -5.56 11.63 5.93
C PHE A 106 -4.39 11.78 6.90
N GLU A 107 -3.29 12.39 6.48
CA GLU A 107 -2.12 12.59 7.33
C GLU A 107 -2.18 13.85 8.20
N GLY A 108 -3.11 14.76 7.92
CA GLY A 108 -3.28 16.02 8.66
C GLY A 108 -2.12 17.01 8.50
N VAL A 109 -1.29 16.86 7.47
CA VAL A 109 -0.14 17.72 7.21
C VAL A 109 -0.62 19.11 6.77
N ALA A 110 -0.03 20.17 7.33
CA ALA A 110 -0.35 21.56 6.98
C ALA A 110 -0.16 21.86 5.48
N GLU A 111 -0.81 22.92 4.98
CA GLU A 111 -0.78 23.29 3.56
C GLU A 111 0.63 23.68 3.12
N GLU A 112 1.30 24.45 3.95
CA GLU A 112 2.65 24.97 3.79
C GLU A 112 3.67 23.82 3.76
N GLN A 113 3.53 22.87 4.69
CA GLN A 113 4.41 21.69 4.74
C GLN A 113 4.18 20.77 3.54
N THR A 114 2.92 20.58 3.12
CA THR A 114 2.59 19.83 1.91
C THR A 114 3.18 20.52 0.67
N ALA A 115 3.09 21.84 0.60
CA ALA A 115 3.64 22.65 -0.48
C ALA A 115 5.17 22.51 -0.56
N ALA A 116 5.86 22.60 0.58
CA ALA A 116 7.30 22.39 0.68
C ALA A 116 7.71 20.99 0.21
N GLN A 117 7.00 19.94 0.64
CA GLN A 117 7.28 18.56 0.24
C GLN A 117 7.08 18.32 -1.27
N LEU A 118 6.12 19.01 -1.89
CA LEU A 118 5.77 18.83 -3.30
C LEU A 118 6.46 19.83 -4.24
N GLY A 119 7.24 20.78 -3.71
CA GLY A 119 7.84 21.87 -4.49
C GLY A 119 6.80 22.77 -5.17
N LEU A 120 5.71 23.09 -4.45
CA LEU A 120 4.58 23.89 -4.94
C LEU A 120 4.37 25.13 -4.06
N ALA A 121 3.58 26.09 -4.55
CA ALA A 121 3.05 27.17 -3.73
C ALA A 121 1.88 26.68 -2.84
N PRO A 122 1.72 27.17 -1.60
CA PRO A 122 0.59 26.81 -0.71
C PRO A 122 -0.78 26.99 -1.37
N GLU A 123 -0.97 28.09 -2.09
CA GLU A 123 -2.21 28.41 -2.81
C GLU A 123 -2.51 27.38 -3.89
N ARG A 124 -1.45 26.84 -4.53
CA ARG A 124 -1.59 25.77 -5.52
C ARG A 124 -2.02 24.47 -4.87
N VAL A 125 -1.51 24.15 -3.68
CA VAL A 125 -1.95 22.98 -2.89
C VAL A 125 -3.43 23.13 -2.52
N ARG A 126 -3.84 24.31 -2.04
CA ARG A 126 -5.25 24.60 -1.75
C ARG A 126 -6.16 24.39 -2.94
N ALA A 127 -5.78 24.95 -4.09
CA ALA A 127 -6.56 24.84 -5.33
C ALA A 127 -6.70 23.38 -5.79
N ILE A 128 -5.61 22.59 -5.72
CA ILE A 128 -5.65 21.15 -6.02
C ILE A 128 -6.55 20.42 -5.04
N GLY A 129 -6.46 20.72 -3.74
CA GLY A 129 -7.30 20.13 -2.70
C GLY A 129 -8.79 20.42 -2.92
N ALA A 130 -9.15 21.67 -3.19
CA ALA A 130 -10.53 22.06 -3.47
C ALA A 130 -11.09 21.38 -4.73
N ARG A 131 -10.29 21.31 -5.80
CA ARG A 131 -10.66 20.59 -7.03
C ARG A 131 -10.87 19.10 -6.76
N ALA A 132 -9.95 18.47 -6.04
CA ALA A 132 -10.04 17.05 -5.69
C ALA A 132 -11.30 16.76 -4.87
N SER A 133 -11.58 17.56 -3.83
CA SER A 133 -12.80 17.44 -3.03
C SER A 133 -14.07 17.66 -3.86
N SER A 134 -14.06 18.57 -4.84
CA SER A 134 -15.18 18.74 -5.77
C SER A 134 -15.39 17.48 -6.63
N THR A 135 -14.33 16.92 -7.20
CA THR A 135 -14.38 15.68 -7.98
C THR A 135 -14.94 14.51 -7.16
N LEU A 136 -14.56 14.41 -5.88
CA LEU A 136 -15.07 13.38 -4.97
C LEU A 136 -16.55 13.58 -4.64
N ARG A 137 -17.00 14.82 -4.40
CA ARG A 137 -18.40 15.13 -4.07
C ARG A 137 -19.35 14.95 -5.25
N SER A 138 -18.90 15.27 -6.47
CA SER A 138 -19.71 15.11 -7.69
C SER A 138 -20.01 13.65 -8.03
N HIS A 139 -19.28 12.72 -7.42
CA HIS A 139 -19.53 11.30 -7.57
C HIS A 139 -20.20 10.80 -6.30
N ARG A 140 -21.51 10.53 -6.32
CA ARG A 140 -22.12 9.70 -5.27
C ARG A 140 -21.23 8.48 -5.09
N TYR A 141 -20.80 8.23 -3.87
CA TYR A 141 -20.16 6.98 -3.52
C TYR A 141 -21.13 5.86 -3.93
N GLU A 142 -20.82 5.16 -5.01
CA GLU A 142 -21.45 3.87 -5.29
C GLU A 142 -20.74 2.91 -4.34
N PRO A 143 -21.39 2.40 -3.28
CA PRO A 143 -20.76 1.42 -2.43
C PRO A 143 -20.27 0.29 -3.32
N ALA A 144 -18.99 -0.03 -3.23
CA ALA A 144 -18.52 -1.29 -3.77
C ALA A 144 -19.41 -2.36 -3.13
N ALA A 145 -20.22 -3.04 -3.95
CA ALA A 145 -20.97 -4.19 -3.51
C ALA A 145 -20.01 -5.07 -2.68
N PRO A 146 -20.42 -5.54 -1.50
CA PRO A 146 -19.52 -6.23 -0.60
C PRO A 146 -18.81 -7.34 -1.38
N ALA A 147 -17.47 -7.31 -1.36
CA ALA A 147 -16.63 -8.32 -2.00
C ALA A 147 -16.86 -9.74 -1.44
N ASP A 148 -17.76 -9.88 -0.45
CA ASP A 148 -18.20 -11.11 0.20
C ASP A 148 -19.61 -11.58 -0.18
N ALA A 149 -20.24 -11.02 -1.23
CA ALA A 149 -21.33 -11.74 -1.89
C ALA A 149 -20.73 -12.91 -2.70
N ALA A 150 -20.29 -13.93 -1.97
CA ALA A 150 -19.97 -15.23 -2.52
C ALA A 150 -21.12 -15.67 -3.45
N PRO A 151 -20.84 -16.20 -4.66
CA PRO A 151 -21.86 -16.96 -5.36
C PRO A 151 -22.35 -18.08 -4.42
N PRO A 152 -23.63 -18.51 -4.45
CA PRO A 152 -24.05 -19.67 -3.67
C PRO A 152 -23.10 -20.83 -3.98
N SER A 153 -22.25 -21.14 -3.00
CA SER A 153 -21.35 -22.28 -3.02
C SER A 153 -22.23 -23.52 -2.89
N GLY A 154 -22.73 -23.95 -4.04
CA GLY A 154 -23.49 -25.17 -4.26
C GLY A 154 -22.89 -25.91 -5.44
N ALA A 155 -21.57 -26.10 -5.44
CA ALA A 155 -20.91 -27.07 -6.30
C ALA A 155 -19.72 -27.65 -5.53
N ALA A 156 -19.95 -28.82 -4.93
CA ALA A 156 -18.95 -29.59 -4.20
C ALA A 156 -17.69 -29.82 -5.06
N PRO A 157 -16.49 -29.78 -4.47
CA PRO A 157 -15.29 -30.18 -5.19
C PRO A 157 -15.32 -31.68 -5.46
N ARG A 158 -15.39 -32.08 -6.73
CA ARG A 158 -15.04 -33.44 -7.16
C ARG A 158 -13.57 -33.66 -6.82
N THR A 159 -13.33 -34.43 -5.76
CA THR A 159 -11.99 -34.74 -5.26
C THR A 159 -11.22 -35.55 -6.28
N VAL A 160 -9.92 -35.26 -6.38
CA VAL A 160 -8.91 -35.93 -7.22
C VAL A 160 -8.79 -37.44 -6.94
N ALA A 161 -9.44 -37.95 -5.88
CA ALA A 161 -9.54 -39.37 -5.55
C ALA A 161 -10.40 -40.18 -6.56
N GLU A 162 -11.45 -39.58 -7.14
CA GLU A 162 -12.36 -40.30 -8.06
C GLU A 162 -11.79 -40.51 -9.48
N ALA A 163 -10.66 -39.86 -9.80
CA ALA A 163 -9.98 -40.01 -11.08
C ALA A 163 -9.07 -41.24 -11.15
N ARG A 164 -8.66 -41.81 -10.01
CA ARG A 164 -7.79 -43.00 -9.96
C ARG A 164 -8.56 -44.32 -10.11
N ASP A 165 -9.73 -44.44 -9.48
CA ASP A 165 -10.55 -45.67 -9.58
C ASP A 165 -11.10 -45.96 -10.99
N ARG A 166 -11.23 -44.93 -11.85
CA ARG A 166 -11.71 -45.12 -13.22
C ARG A 166 -10.62 -45.60 -14.19
N ALA A 167 -9.34 -45.44 -13.84
CA ALA A 167 -8.21 -45.93 -14.63
C ALA A 167 -7.97 -47.43 -14.39
N ASP A 168 -8.12 -47.89 -13.15
CA ASP A 168 -7.87 -49.30 -12.79
C ASP A 168 -8.99 -50.24 -13.31
N GLY A 169 -10.23 -49.76 -13.40
CA GLY A 169 -11.35 -50.54 -13.97
C GLY A 169 -11.33 -50.70 -15.50
N ALA A 170 -10.57 -49.89 -16.23
CA ALA A 170 -10.44 -49.98 -17.69
C ALA A 170 -9.35 -50.99 -18.13
N ALA A 171 -8.34 -51.22 -17.28
CA ALA A 171 -7.30 -52.23 -17.51
C ALA A 171 -7.85 -53.67 -17.35
N ALA A 172 -8.77 -53.89 -16.41
CA ALA A 172 -9.36 -55.21 -16.16
C ALA A 172 -10.28 -55.71 -17.30
N ARG A 173 -10.92 -54.83 -18.06
CA ARG A 173 -11.85 -55.22 -19.16
C ARG A 173 -11.15 -55.52 -20.49
N ARG A 174 -9.87 -55.17 -20.64
CA ARG A 174 -9.05 -55.52 -21.82
C ARG A 174 -8.33 -56.87 -21.69
N ALA A 175 -8.33 -57.48 -20.51
CA ALA A 175 -7.74 -58.80 -20.27
C ALA A 175 -8.76 -59.97 -20.39
N ALA A 176 -10.01 -59.68 -20.70
CA ALA A 176 -11.11 -60.65 -20.80
C ALA A 176 -11.77 -60.68 -22.19
N GLN A 177 -11.10 -60.15 -23.23
CA GLN A 177 -11.43 -60.37 -24.64
C GLN A 177 -10.25 -61.01 -25.35
#